data_AF-A0A7K4BFU2-F1
#
_entry.id   AF-A0A7K4BFU2-F1
#
_cell.length_a   1.000
_cell.length_b   1.000
_cell.length_c   1.000
_cell.angle_alpha   90.00
_cell.angle_beta   90.00
_cell.angle_gamma   90.00
#
_symmetry.space_group_name_H-M   'P 1'
#
loop_
_entity.id
_entity.type
_entity.pdbx_description
1 polymer ?
#
loop_
_entity_poly.entity_id
_entity_poly.type
_entity_poly.pdbx_seq_one_letter_code
_entity_poly.pdbx_strand_id
1 'polypeptide(L)'
;QDSMIGLQYWLFSQTSKVVVSAFGDMHELLDWCFEAGRAGAIFVGGGVPKNYILQSKLMTESGFDYAVQLTGDRPDLGGLSGATLDEARSWGKLTGEARAVTVYGDATISLPVLVAATLERLEG
;
A
#
# COMPACT_ATOMS: atom_id res chain seq x y z
N GLN A 1 3.46 -3.05 -17.38
CA GLN A 1 3.05 -2.31 -18.59
C GLN A 1 3.51 -0.86 -18.52
N ASP A 2 3.22 -0.13 -17.45
CA ASP A 2 3.68 1.26 -17.27
C ASP A 2 5.07 1.33 -16.61
N SER A 3 6.10 0.93 -17.36
CA SER A 3 7.50 0.98 -16.90
C SER A 3 8.46 0.65 -18.03
N MET A 4 9.76 0.89 -17.81
CA MET A 4 10.80 0.48 -18.77
C MET A 4 10.80 -1.03 -19.03
N ILE A 5 10.56 -1.85 -18.00
CA ILE A 5 10.41 -3.30 -18.17
C ILE A 5 9.18 -3.63 -19.03
N GLY A 6 8.10 -2.84 -18.95
CA GLY A 6 6.93 -2.97 -19.83
C GLY A 6 7.24 -2.70 -21.30
N LEU A 7 8.04 -1.67 -21.59
CA LEU A 7 8.47 -1.36 -22.97
C LEU A 7 9.39 -2.43 -23.54
N GLN A 8 10.33 -2.93 -22.73
CA GLN A 8 11.22 -4.03 -23.13
C GLN A 8 10.42 -5.32 -23.37
N TYR A 9 9.43 -5.60 -22.52
CA TYR A 9 8.53 -6.73 -22.69
C TYR A 9 7.72 -6.63 -23.99
N TRP A 10 7.20 -5.44 -24.33
CA TRP A 10 6.51 -5.19 -25.60
C TRP A 10 7.44 -5.36 -26.81
N LEU A 11 8.69 -4.92 -26.72
CA LEU A 11 9.67 -5.12 -27.77
C LEU A 11 9.94 -6.62 -27.99
N PHE A 12 10.14 -7.37 -26.90
CA PHE A 12 10.33 -8.82 -26.96
C PHE A 12 9.12 -9.53 -27.57
N SER A 13 7.90 -9.07 -27.26
CA SER A 13 6.67 -9.67 -27.77
C SER A 13 6.51 -9.58 -29.30
N GLN A 14 7.32 -8.76 -30.00
CA GLN A 14 7.30 -8.67 -31.46
C GLN A 14 7.91 -9.89 -32.15
N THR A 15 8.76 -10.64 -31.45
CA THR A 15 9.46 -11.83 -32.00
C THR A 15 9.12 -13.12 -31.25
N SER A 16 8.60 -13.00 -30.03
CA SER A 16 8.31 -14.14 -29.15
C SER A 16 6.93 -14.01 -28.52
N LYS A 17 6.24 -15.13 -28.30
CA LYS A 17 4.98 -15.12 -27.56
C LYS A 17 5.27 -15.09 -26.06
N VAL A 18 4.78 -14.05 -25.39
CA VAL A 18 4.92 -13.89 -23.95
C VAL A 18 3.61 -13.36 -23.38
N VAL A 19 3.14 -13.91 -22.25
CA VAL A 19 1.88 -13.52 -21.61
C VAL A 19 2.13 -13.23 -20.13
N VAL A 20 1.68 -12.06 -19.66
CA VAL A 20 1.67 -11.68 -18.24
C VAL A 20 0.21 -11.70 -17.79
N SER A 21 -0.10 -12.50 -16.78
CA SER A 21 -1.42 -12.54 -16.17
C SER A 21 -1.55 -11.41 -15.15
N ALA A 22 -2.52 -10.52 -15.33
CA ALA A 22 -2.84 -9.49 -14.34
C ALA A 22 -3.39 -10.06 -13.03
N PHE A 23 -3.89 -11.30 -13.07
CA PHE A 23 -4.47 -12.00 -11.92
C PHE A 23 -3.55 -13.09 -11.36
N GLY A 24 -2.36 -13.29 -11.94
CA GLY A 24 -1.45 -14.38 -11.57
C GLY A 24 -1.09 -14.38 -10.08
N ASP A 25 -0.94 -13.19 -9.51
CA ASP A 25 -0.47 -13.02 -8.14
C ASP A 25 -1.63 -12.79 -7.14
N MET A 26 -2.88 -12.73 -7.64
CA MET A 26 -4.04 -12.38 -6.81
C MET A 26 -4.36 -13.44 -5.76
N HIS A 27 -4.16 -14.72 -6.10
CA HIS A 27 -4.43 -15.81 -5.16
C HIS A 27 -3.52 -15.72 -3.93
N GLU A 28 -2.20 -15.69 -4.14
CA GLU A 28 -1.22 -15.61 -3.05
C GLU A 28 -1.39 -14.33 -2.20
N LEU A 29 -1.62 -13.18 -2.85
CA LEU A 29 -1.87 -11.93 -2.15
C LEU A 29 -3.11 -11.98 -1.25
N LEU A 30 -4.20 -12.56 -1.76
CA LEU A 30 -5.44 -12.66 -0.99
C LEU A 30 -5.33 -13.70 0.12
N ASP A 31 -4.65 -14.82 -0.13
CA ASP A 31 -4.39 -15.84 0.90
C ASP A 31 -3.69 -15.21 2.11
N TRP A 32 -2.64 -14.40 1.90
CA TRP A 32 -2.00 -13.65 2.99
C TRP A 32 -2.95 -12.69 3.71
N CYS A 33 -3.86 -12.04 2.97
CA CYS A 33 -4.83 -11.13 3.58
C CYS A 33 -5.84 -11.89 4.46
N PHE A 34 -6.31 -13.06 4.01
CA PHE A 34 -7.28 -13.90 4.73
C PHE A 34 -6.66 -14.60 5.95
N GLU A 35 -5.41 -15.07 5.83
CA GLU A 35 -4.70 -15.74 6.92
C GLU A 35 -4.22 -14.78 8.02
N ALA A 36 -4.04 -13.50 7.70
CA ALA A 36 -3.59 -12.49 8.64
C ALA A 36 -4.64 -12.18 9.73
N GLY A 37 -4.47 -12.79 10.91
CA GLY A 37 -5.29 -12.51 12.10
C GLY A 37 -5.09 -11.12 12.70
N ARG A 38 -3.97 -10.46 12.41
CA ARG A 38 -3.74 -9.01 12.60
C ARG A 38 -2.93 -8.47 11.44
N ALA A 39 -3.26 -7.27 10.99
CA ALA A 39 -2.60 -6.68 9.82
C ALA A 39 -2.19 -5.23 10.08
N GLY A 40 -0.96 -4.89 9.69
CA GLY A 40 -0.46 -3.52 9.66
C GLY A 40 -0.06 -3.12 8.25
N ALA A 41 -0.30 -1.86 7.87
CA ALA A 41 0.13 -1.31 6.60
C ALA A 41 1.01 -0.07 6.80
N ILE A 42 2.10 0.02 6.03
CA ILE A 42 2.93 1.22 5.93
C ILE A 42 2.89 1.66 4.47
N PHE A 43 2.40 2.87 4.23
CA PHE A 43 2.31 3.48 2.91
C PHE A 43 3.40 4.54 2.76
N VAL A 44 4.24 4.39 1.76
CA VAL A 44 5.25 5.39 1.38
C VAL A 44 4.79 6.01 0.08
N GLY A 45 4.28 7.24 0.15
CA GLY A 45 3.58 7.91 -0.93
C GLY A 45 2.10 7.51 -1.02
N GLY A 46 1.57 7.48 -2.25
CA GLY A 46 0.16 7.22 -2.53
C GLY A 46 -0.05 6.39 -3.80
N GLY A 47 -1.02 6.80 -4.63
CA GLY A 47 -1.29 6.18 -5.92
C GLY A 47 -1.87 4.76 -5.85
N VAL A 48 -1.59 4.00 -6.91
CA VAL A 48 -2.09 2.62 -7.07
C VAL A 48 -1.65 1.71 -5.92
N PRO A 49 -0.37 1.70 -5.47
CA PRO A 49 0.06 0.80 -4.40
C PRO A 49 -0.72 0.99 -3.10
N LYS A 50 -0.96 2.24 -2.67
CA LYS A 50 -1.76 2.53 -1.47
C LYS A 50 -3.16 1.96 -1.58
N ASN A 51 -3.85 2.28 -2.68
CA ASN A 51 -5.24 1.87 -2.84
C ASN A 51 -5.36 0.35 -3.02
N TYR A 52 -4.40 -0.28 -3.70
CA TYR A 52 -4.38 -1.71 -3.93
C TYR A 52 -4.25 -2.49 -2.61
N ILE A 53 -3.28 -2.14 -1.76
CA ILE A 53 -3.12 -2.75 -0.42
C ILE A 53 -4.41 -2.62 0.40
N LEU A 54 -5.00 -1.41 0.43
CA LEU A 54 -6.25 -1.16 1.15
C LEU A 54 -7.43 -1.99 0.60
N GLN A 55 -7.53 -2.12 -0.72
CA GLN A 55 -8.60 -2.91 -1.36
C GLN A 55 -8.41 -4.41 -1.19
N SER A 56 -7.17 -4.91 -1.23
CA SER A 56 -6.88 -6.33 -1.00
C SER A 56 -7.35 -6.77 0.37
N LYS A 57 -7.08 -5.99 1.43
CA LYS A 57 -7.56 -6.32 2.77
C LYS A 57 -9.07 -6.14 2.95
N LEU A 58 -9.67 -5.20 2.22
CA LEU A 58 -11.14 -5.01 2.19
C LEU A 58 -11.89 -6.24 1.66
N MET A 59 -11.24 -7.13 0.90
CA MET A 59 -11.85 -8.39 0.44
C MET A 59 -11.98 -9.43 1.56
N THR A 60 -11.42 -9.16 2.74
CA THR A 60 -11.45 -10.07 3.90
C THR A 60 -12.45 -9.62 4.95
N GLU A 61 -12.68 -10.44 5.97
CA GLU A 61 -13.63 -10.14 7.06
C GLU A 61 -13.22 -8.95 7.95
N SER A 62 -11.96 -8.50 7.86
CA SER A 62 -11.41 -7.42 8.69
C SER A 62 -10.50 -6.49 7.90
N GLY A 63 -10.49 -5.20 8.27
CA GLY A 63 -9.54 -4.20 7.78
C GLY A 63 -8.16 -4.31 8.45
N PHE A 64 -7.29 -3.33 8.20
CA PHE A 64 -6.02 -3.19 8.93
C PHE A 64 -6.23 -2.67 10.36
N ASP A 65 -5.46 -3.20 11.32
CA ASP A 65 -5.42 -2.77 12.72
C ASP A 65 -4.46 -1.59 12.94
N TYR A 66 -3.43 -1.50 12.10
CA TYR A 66 -2.41 -0.45 12.16
C TYR A 66 -2.18 0.12 10.77
N ALA A 67 -2.04 1.44 10.68
CA ALA A 67 -1.72 2.11 9.43
C ALA A 67 -0.79 3.31 9.64
N VAL A 68 0.29 3.38 8.89
CA VAL A 68 1.18 4.55 8.83
C VAL A 68 1.23 5.02 7.39
N GLN A 69 0.87 6.27 7.13
CA GLN A 69 0.95 6.88 5.80
C GLN A 69 1.99 7.99 5.81
N LEU A 70 3.04 7.87 5.00
CA LEU A 70 4.01 8.94 4.73
C LEU A 70 3.67 9.52 3.36
N THR A 71 3.22 10.78 3.28
CA THR A 71 2.84 11.36 1.98
C THR A 71 3.09 12.86 1.91
N GLY A 72 3.41 13.36 0.73
CA GLY A 72 3.37 14.79 0.43
C GLY A 72 1.98 15.26 -0.05
N ASP A 73 1.10 14.32 -0.41
CA ASP A 73 -0.19 14.64 -1.01
C ASP A 73 -1.19 15.09 0.04
N ARG A 74 -1.80 16.24 -0.21
CA ARG A 74 -2.79 16.84 0.68
C ARG A 74 -4.20 16.32 0.39
N PRO A 75 -5.08 16.25 1.40
CA PRO A 75 -6.42 15.70 1.25
C PRO A 75 -7.41 16.63 0.54
N ASP A 76 -7.16 17.94 0.49
CA ASP A 76 -8.10 18.96 -0.02
C ASP A 76 -8.47 18.80 -1.50
N LEU A 77 -7.60 18.15 -2.28
CA LEU A 77 -7.85 17.89 -3.70
C LEU A 77 -8.75 16.67 -3.96
N GLY A 78 -9.11 15.90 -2.91
CA GLY A 78 -9.94 14.70 -3.05
C GLY A 78 -9.28 13.55 -3.83
N GLY A 79 -7.97 13.62 -4.04
CA GLY A 79 -7.22 12.59 -4.77
C GLY A 79 -6.96 11.36 -3.93
N LEU A 80 -6.99 10.17 -4.56
CA LEU A 80 -6.74 8.89 -3.88
C LEU A 80 -5.42 8.86 -3.11
N SER A 81 -4.38 9.49 -3.63
CA SER A 81 -3.06 9.54 -2.98
C SER A 81 -3.09 10.34 -1.67
N GLY A 82 -3.83 11.45 -1.64
CA GLY A 82 -4.00 12.32 -0.47
C GLY A 82 -5.14 11.91 0.48
N ALA A 83 -5.99 10.95 0.08
CA ALA A 83 -7.08 10.43 0.89
C ALA A 83 -6.62 10.04 2.30
N THR A 84 -7.39 10.45 3.29
CA THR A 84 -7.04 10.27 4.70
C THR A 84 -7.24 8.82 5.15
N LEU A 85 -6.54 8.39 6.20
CA LEU A 85 -6.78 7.08 6.79
C LEU A 85 -8.14 7.00 7.50
N ASP A 86 -8.71 8.14 7.92
CA ASP A 86 -10.07 8.22 8.45
C ASP A 86 -11.12 7.96 7.35
N GLU A 87 -10.88 8.49 6.14
CA GLU A 87 -11.68 8.12 4.97
C GLU A 87 -11.54 6.62 4.68
N ALA A 88 -10.31 6.08 4.68
CA ALA A 88 -10.13 4.64 4.50
C ALA A 88 -10.89 3.81 5.56
N ARG A 89 -10.93 4.27 6.82
CA ARG A 89 -11.72 3.67 7.90
C ARG A 89 -13.22 3.70 7.62
N SER A 90 -13.77 4.77 7.05
CA SER A 90 -15.22 4.84 6.71
C SER A 90 -15.63 3.81 5.67
N TRP A 91 -14.70 3.34 4.84
CA TRP A 91 -14.91 2.27 3.87
C TRP A 91 -14.66 0.86 4.44
N GLY A 92 -14.30 0.73 5.71
CA GLY A 92 -13.95 -0.56 6.33
C GLY A 92 -12.57 -1.09 5.95
N LYS A 93 -11.72 -0.29 5.28
CA LYS A 93 -10.35 -0.70 4.92
C LYS A 93 -9.45 -0.79 6.15
N LEU A 94 -9.80 -0.05 7.20
CA LEU A 94 -9.22 -0.15 8.55
C LEU A 94 -10.31 -0.58 9.52
N THR A 95 -9.93 -1.28 10.58
CA THR A 95 -10.86 -1.61 11.67
C THR A 95 -11.29 -0.33 12.41
N GLY A 96 -12.43 -0.35 13.09
CA GLY A 96 -12.93 0.81 13.85
C GLY A 96 -11.94 1.29 14.91
N GLU A 97 -11.26 0.35 15.57
CA GLU A 97 -10.27 0.58 16.62
C GLU A 97 -8.83 0.75 16.08
N ALA A 98 -8.66 0.83 14.76
CA ALA A 98 -7.35 0.85 14.14
C ALA A 98 -6.52 2.08 14.55
N ARG A 99 -5.26 1.86 14.93
CA ARG A 99 -4.29 2.92 15.22
C ARG A 99 -3.67 3.38 13.91
N ALA A 100 -4.03 4.59 13.48
CA ALA A 100 -3.65 5.13 12.18
C ALA A 100 -3.00 6.50 12.33
N VAL A 101 -1.94 6.78 11.55
CA VAL A 101 -1.31 8.10 11.50
C VAL A 101 -0.88 8.45 10.08
N THR A 102 -1.11 9.70 9.69
CA THR A 102 -0.58 10.28 8.45
C THR A 102 0.50 11.30 8.80
N VAL A 103 1.68 11.13 8.22
CA VAL A 103 2.80 12.06 8.32
C VAL A 103 2.93 12.79 6.99
N TYR A 104 2.68 14.10 7.01
CA TYR A 104 2.83 14.94 5.84
C TYR A 104 4.29 15.37 5.68
N GLY A 105 4.93 14.94 4.60
CA GLY A 105 6.34 15.25 4.32
C GLY A 105 6.94 14.36 3.24
N ASP A 106 8.17 14.69 2.85
CA ASP A 106 8.91 13.91 1.86
C ASP A 106 9.29 12.54 2.43
N ALA A 107 9.08 11.48 1.65
CA ALA A 107 9.40 10.11 2.02
C ALA A 107 10.90 9.91 2.26
N THR A 108 11.77 10.63 1.54
CA THR A 108 13.23 10.55 1.67
C THR A 108 13.75 11.09 3.00
N ILE A 109 12.93 11.87 3.72
CA ILE A 109 13.24 12.37 5.07
C ILE A 109 12.51 11.51 6.12
N SER A 110 11.20 11.33 5.94
CA SER A 110 10.35 10.69 6.94
C SER A 110 10.61 9.18 7.09
N LEU A 111 10.87 8.46 5.99
CA LEU A 111 11.08 7.02 6.03
C LEU A 111 12.38 6.63 6.75
N PRO A 112 13.56 7.23 6.46
CA PRO A 112 14.77 6.89 7.21
C PRO A 112 14.67 7.20 8.71
N VAL A 113 14.02 8.31 9.08
CA VAL A 113 13.81 8.68 10.50
C VAL A 113 12.89 7.67 11.19
N LEU A 114 11.77 7.29 10.56
CA LEU A 114 10.86 6.27 11.07
C LEU A 114 11.59 4.94 11.31
N VAL A 115 12.36 4.48 10.31
CA VAL A 115 13.09 3.20 10.39
C VAL A 115 14.14 3.25 11.49
N ALA A 116 15.00 4.27 11.53
CA ALA A 116 16.04 4.41 12.55
C ALA A 116 15.45 4.41 13.97
N ALA A 117 14.40 5.22 14.19
CA ALA A 117 13.71 5.31 15.47
C ALA A 117 13.02 4.01 15.89
N THR A 118 12.51 3.24 14.92
CA THR A 118 11.88 1.94 15.19
C THR A 118 12.92 0.90 15.57
N LEU A 119 14.03 0.81 14.81
CA LEU A 119 15.11 -0.12 15.09
C LEU A 119 15.75 0.13 16.46
N GLU A 120 16.05 1.39 16.80
CA GLU A 120 16.59 1.77 18.11
C GLU A 120 15.69 1.30 19.27
N ARG A 121 14.36 1.38 19.11
CA ARG A 121 13.38 0.96 20.14
C ARG A 121 13.15 -0.55 20.18
N LEU A 122 13.56 -1.29 19.16
CA LEU A 122 13.47 -2.75 19.13
C LEU A 122 14.72 -3.40 19.72
N GLU A 123 15.87 -2.74 19.61
CA GLU A 123 17.16 -3.22 20.12
C GLU A 123 17.43 -2.82 21.59
N GLY A 124 16.80 -1.75 22.07
CA GLY A 124 16.87 -1.30 23.48
C GLY A 124 15.78 -1.88 24.36
#